data_AF-Q2JCV7-F1
#
_entry.id   AF-Q2JCV7-F1
#
_cell.length_a   1.000
_cell.length_b   1.000
_cell.length_c   1.000
_cell.angle_alpha   90.00
_cell.angle_beta   90.00
_cell.angle_gamma   90.00
#
_symmetry.space_group_name_H-M   'P 1'
#
loop_
_entity.id
_entity.type
_entity.pdbx_description
1 polymer ?
#
loop_
_entity_poly.entity_id
_entity_poly.type
_entity_poly.pdbx_seq_one_letter_code
_entity_poly.pdbx_strand_id
1 'polypeptide(L)'
;MAGDGARPPAASAGPNWLTSATVDRLPLLVGSGDIARALGLTRQAVDHRLRIDPAAPSPAAVVNRTATWGGTRIWWRAEIDRWLRLEPEHWEVR
;
A
#
# COMPACT_ATOMS: atom_id res chain seq x y z
N MET A 1 -3.03 57.26 -38.42
CA MET A 1 -1.82 56.77 -37.73
C MET A 1 -2.29 55.76 -36.69
N ALA A 2 -2.31 54.49 -37.05
CA ALA A 2 -2.63 53.37 -36.15
C ALA A 2 -1.31 52.85 -35.57
N GLY A 3 -1.28 52.62 -34.26
CA GLY A 3 -0.16 52.05 -33.53
C GLY A 3 -0.71 51.22 -32.39
N ASP A 4 -0.93 49.96 -32.73
CA ASP A 4 -1.55 48.88 -31.96
C ASP A 4 -0.74 48.58 -30.68
N GLY A 5 -1.27 48.96 -29.52
CA GLY A 5 -0.68 48.66 -28.21
C GLY A 5 -0.95 47.21 -27.82
N ALA A 6 -0.14 46.30 -28.37
CA ALA A 6 -0.24 44.87 -28.14
C ALA A 6 -0.22 44.51 -26.64
N ARG A 7 -1.33 43.92 -26.19
CA ARG A 7 -1.47 43.19 -24.93
C ARG A 7 -0.51 41.98 -24.95
N PRO A 8 0.38 41.80 -23.95
CA PRO A 8 1.24 40.62 -23.92
C PRO A 8 0.39 39.35 -23.68
N PRO A 9 0.75 38.21 -24.31
CA PRO A 9 0.01 36.97 -24.17
C PRO A 9 0.13 36.42 -22.75
N ALA A 10 -0.98 35.87 -22.27
CA ALA A 10 -1.03 35.05 -21.07
C ALA A 10 -0.19 33.80 -21.29
N ALA A 11 0.97 33.70 -20.62
CA ALA A 11 1.69 32.45 -20.42
C ALA A 11 2.74 32.58 -19.33
N SER A 12 2.37 32.20 -18.11
CA SER A 12 3.21 31.34 -17.29
C SER A 12 2.28 30.64 -16.33
N ALA A 13 1.54 29.67 -16.86
CA ALA A 13 1.15 28.52 -16.06
C ALA A 13 2.47 27.92 -15.57
N GLY A 14 2.86 28.27 -14.35
CA GLY A 14 3.98 27.66 -13.67
C GLY A 14 3.80 26.14 -13.72
N PRO A 15 4.88 25.37 -13.84
CA PRO A 15 4.76 23.94 -13.99
C PRO A 15 3.99 23.39 -12.80
N ASN A 16 2.85 22.76 -13.08
CA ASN A 16 1.98 22.11 -12.11
C ASN A 16 2.63 20.79 -11.68
N TRP A 17 3.79 20.85 -11.00
CA TRP A 17 4.52 19.68 -10.48
C TRP A 17 4.06 19.25 -9.09
N LEU A 18 2.91 19.75 -8.65
CA LEU A 18 2.23 19.30 -7.44
C LEU A 18 0.84 18.73 -7.76
N THR A 19 0.70 18.02 -8.88
CA THR A 19 -0.24 16.89 -8.86
C THR A 19 0.29 15.89 -7.85
N SER A 20 -0.36 15.82 -6.69
CA SER A 20 -0.14 14.87 -5.59
C SER A 20 -0.29 13.38 -5.97
N ALA A 21 -0.06 13.02 -7.23
CA ALA A 21 -0.34 11.72 -7.83
C ALA A 21 0.81 10.70 -7.66
N THR A 22 1.82 11.01 -6.86
CA THR A 22 2.97 10.12 -6.69
C THR A 22 3.49 10.21 -5.26
N VAL A 23 2.59 10.05 -4.29
CA VAL A 23 3.04 9.35 -3.08
C VAL A 23 3.36 7.95 -3.58
N ASP A 24 4.61 7.73 -3.93
CA ASP A 24 5.20 6.43 -4.16
C ASP A 24 4.58 5.47 -3.15
N ARG A 25 3.63 4.63 -3.59
CA ARG A 25 3.19 3.49 -2.79
C ARG A 25 4.38 2.54 -2.80
N LEU A 26 5.38 2.86 -1.98
CA LEU A 26 6.43 1.93 -1.59
C LEU A 26 5.75 0.60 -1.32
N PRO A 27 6.29 -0.52 -1.83
CA PRO A 27 5.63 -1.79 -1.65
C PRO A 27 5.54 -2.08 -0.16
N LEU A 28 4.31 -1.97 0.36
CA LEU A 28 4.03 -2.08 1.79
C LEU A 28 4.16 -3.54 2.19
N LEU A 29 5.09 -3.81 3.10
CA LEU A 29 5.16 -5.10 3.79
C LEU A 29 4.20 -5.08 4.96
N VAL A 30 3.39 -6.13 5.06
CA VAL A 30 2.36 -6.28 6.09
C VAL A 30 2.57 -7.56 6.88
N GLY A 31 2.43 -7.50 8.19
CA GLY A 31 2.41 -8.68 9.05
C GLY A 31 0.99 -9.17 9.31
N SER A 32 0.87 -10.35 9.95
CA SER A 32 -0.44 -10.92 10.32
C SER A 32 -1.30 -9.98 11.17
N GLY A 33 -0.67 -9.09 11.97
CA GLY A 33 -1.38 -8.09 12.78
C GLY A 33 -1.99 -6.95 11.97
N ASP A 34 -1.29 -6.49 10.93
CA ASP A 34 -1.78 -5.43 10.04
C ASP A 34 -2.93 -5.96 9.19
N ILE A 35 -2.78 -7.18 8.67
CA ILE A 35 -3.84 -7.89 7.93
C ILE A 35 -5.07 -8.07 8.82
N ALA A 36 -4.88 -8.47 10.08
CA ALA A 36 -5.97 -8.63 11.04
C ALA A 36 -6.71 -7.31 11.29
N ARG A 37 -5.99 -6.19 11.43
CA ARG A 37 -6.60 -4.86 11.56
C ARG A 37 -7.41 -4.46 10.33
N ALA A 38 -6.85 -4.63 9.14
CA ALA A 38 -7.54 -4.29 7.88
C ALA A 38 -8.84 -5.10 7.68
N LEU A 39 -8.89 -6.32 8.21
CA LEU A 39 -10.05 -7.20 8.12
C LEU A 39 -11.01 -7.11 9.32
N GLY A 40 -10.65 -6.38 10.39
CA GLY A 40 -11.40 -6.40 11.64
C GLY A 40 -11.39 -7.78 12.34
N LEU A 41 -10.34 -8.57 12.14
CA LEU A 41 -10.18 -9.93 12.66
C LEU A 41 -9.10 -10.00 13.75
N THR A 42 -8.99 -11.16 14.40
CA THR A 42 -7.87 -11.44 15.30
C THR A 42 -6.65 -11.92 14.51
N ARG A 43 -5.45 -11.63 15.03
CA ARG A 43 -4.19 -12.16 14.46
C ARG A 43 -4.20 -13.69 14.34
N GLN A 44 -4.77 -14.40 15.32
CA GLN A 44 -4.84 -15.86 15.30
C GLN A 44 -5.72 -16.38 14.18
N ALA A 45 -6.85 -15.72 13.87
CA ALA A 45 -7.71 -16.10 12.76
C ALA A 45 -7.00 -15.94 11.41
N VAL A 46 -6.25 -14.84 11.25
CA VAL A 46 -5.43 -14.59 10.06
C VAL A 46 -4.30 -15.62 9.93
N ASP A 47 -3.55 -15.87 11.01
CA ASP A 47 -2.46 -16.85 11.03
C ASP A 47 -2.97 -18.27 10.75
N HIS A 48 -4.15 -18.62 11.25
CA HIS A 48 -4.80 -19.89 10.94
C HIS A 48 -5.13 -19.98 9.45
N ARG A 49 -5.79 -18.96 8.89
CA ARG A 49 -6.19 -18.94 7.49
C ARG A 49 -4.97 -19.02 6.55
N LEU A 50 -3.91 -18.27 6.84
CA LEU A 50 -2.64 -18.33 6.09
C LEU A 50 -1.97 -19.71 6.12
N ARG A 51 -2.30 -20.56 7.09
CA ARG A 51 -1.76 -21.92 7.19
C ARG A 51 -2.60 -22.96 6.46
N ILE A 52 -3.93 -22.79 6.47
CA ILE A 52 -4.86 -23.80 5.94
C ILE A 52 -5.29 -23.53 4.50
N ASP A 53 -5.21 -22.29 4.04
CA ASP A 53 -5.60 -21.91 2.69
C ASP A 53 -4.43 -22.17 1.72
N PRO A 54 -4.57 -23.12 0.78
CA PRO A 54 -3.51 -23.44 -0.19
C PRO A 54 -3.21 -22.28 -1.15
N ALA A 55 -4.16 -21.34 -1.32
CA ALA A 55 -3.98 -20.16 -2.16
C ALA A 55 -3.31 -19.00 -1.39
N ALA A 56 -3.01 -19.18 -0.09
CA ALA A 56 -2.32 -18.15 0.69
C ALA A 56 -0.93 -17.86 0.10
N PRO A 57 -0.52 -16.58 0.05
CA PRO A 57 0.78 -16.22 -0.49
C PRO A 57 1.90 -16.68 0.45
N SER A 58 3.04 -17.01 -0.16
CA SER A 58 4.26 -17.28 0.60
C SER A 58 4.77 -16.00 1.27
N PRO A 59 5.34 -16.09 2.49
CA PRO A 59 5.89 -14.92 3.17
C PRO A 59 7.06 -14.34 2.35
N ALA A 60 7.03 -13.03 2.14
CA ALA A 60 8.10 -12.28 1.49
C ALA A 60 9.39 -12.32 2.32
N ALA A 61 9.25 -12.27 3.65
CA ALA A 61 10.36 -12.45 4.57
C ALA A 61 9.89 -12.93 5.95
N VAL A 62 10.86 -13.37 6.76
CA VAL A 62 10.69 -13.62 8.18
C VAL A 62 11.63 -12.70 8.94
N VAL A 63 11.07 -11.74 9.67
CA VAL A 63 11.82 -10.73 10.45
C VAL A 63 11.86 -11.07 11.93
N ASN A 64 12.77 -10.46 12.69
CA ASN A 64 12.89 -10.66 14.15
C ASN A 64 13.01 -12.14 14.55
N ARG A 65 13.69 -12.94 13.71
CA ARG A 65 13.95 -14.34 13.99
C ARG A 65 15.01 -14.43 15.08
N THR A 66 14.72 -15.17 16.14
CA THR A 66 15.66 -15.46 17.23
C THR A 66 15.89 -16.98 17.31
N ALA A 67 16.90 -17.40 18.05
CA ALA A 67 17.19 -18.84 18.23
C ALA A 67 16.03 -19.60 18.89
N THR A 68 15.20 -18.89 19.66
CA THR A 68 14.06 -19.45 20.42
C THR A 68 12.70 -19.15 19.80
N TRP A 69 12.60 -18.23 18.84
CA TRP A 69 11.34 -17.86 18.20
C TRP A 69 11.48 -17.76 16.68
N GLY A 70 10.58 -18.43 15.95
CA GLY A 70 10.63 -18.59 14.49
C GLY A 70 10.47 -17.32 13.65
N GLY A 71 10.43 -16.14 14.29
CA GLY A 71 10.30 -14.83 13.67
C GLY A 71 8.86 -14.48 13.26
N THR A 72 8.67 -13.22 12.86
CA THR A 72 7.42 -12.70 12.33
C THR A 72 7.45 -12.78 10.81
N ARG A 73 6.46 -13.47 10.23
CA ARG A 73 6.27 -13.52 8.78
C ARG A 73 5.66 -12.21 8.29
N ILE A 74 6.18 -11.70 7.19
CA ILE A 74 5.66 -10.52 6.50
C ILE A 74 5.45 -10.83 5.03
N TRP A 75 4.44 -10.19 4.43
CA TRP A 75 4.01 -10.39 3.05
C TRP A 75 3.95 -9.07 2.32
N TRP A 76 4.03 -9.12 0.99
CA TRP A 76 3.69 -7.97 0.17
C TRP A 76 2.19 -7.70 0.27
N ARG A 77 1.81 -6.46 0.60
CA ARG A 77 0.42 -6.03 0.65
C ARG A 77 -0.33 -6.38 -0.63
N ALA A 78 0.28 -6.17 -1.80
CA ALA A 78 -0.33 -6.50 -3.09
C ALA A 78 -0.63 -8.00 -3.27
N GLU A 79 0.13 -8.90 -2.65
CA GLU A 79 -0.16 -10.34 -2.68
C GLU A 79 -1.32 -10.69 -1.77
N ILE A 80 -1.38 -10.07 -0.59
CA ILE A 80 -2.50 -10.20 0.33
C ILE A 80 -3.79 -9.64 -0.29
N ASP A 81 -3.73 -8.45 -0.90
CA ASP A 81 -4.85 -7.82 -1.59
C ASP A 81 -5.40 -8.74 -2.69
N ARG A 82 -4.51 -9.35 -3.50
CA ARG A 82 -4.92 -10.32 -4.53
C ARG A 82 -5.53 -11.58 -3.96
N TRP A 83 -4.94 -12.14 -2.90
CA TRP A 83 -5.43 -13.36 -2.26
C TRP A 83 -6.81 -13.17 -1.64
N LEU A 84 -7.01 -12.05 -0.94
CA LEU A 84 -8.24 -11.72 -0.24
C LEU A 84 -9.26 -10.97 -1.11
N ARG A 85 -8.88 -10.59 -2.34
CA ARG A 85 -9.67 -9.77 -3.27
C ARG A 85 -10.11 -8.44 -2.62
N LEU A 86 -9.18 -7.80 -1.91
CA LEU A 86 -9.45 -6.53 -1.23
C LEU A 86 -9.27 -5.36 -2.18
N GLU A 87 -10.17 -4.38 -2.06
CA GLU A 87 -9.97 -3.08 -2.67
C GLU A 87 -8.93 -2.27 -1.87
N PRO A 88 -8.16 -1.37 -2.52
CA PRO A 88 -7.06 -0.66 -1.88
C PRO A 88 -7.45 0.15 -0.63
N GLU A 89 -8.72 0.52 -0.51
CA GLU A 89 -9.33 1.30 0.59
C GLU A 89 -9.45 0.55 1.92
N HIS A 90 -9.34 -0.79 1.92
CA HIS A 90 -9.46 -1.62 3.13
C HIS A 90 -8.37 -1.39 4.20
N TRP A 91 -7.29 -0.70 3.84
CA TRP A 91 -6.17 -0.44 4.76
C TRP A 91 -6.28 0.92 5.46
N GLU A 92 -7.28 1.75 5.11
CA GLU A 92 -7.57 3.00 5.82
C GLU A 92 -8.35 2.69 7.09
N VAL A 93 -7.64 2.21 8.12
CA VAL A 93 -8.19 2.14 9.46
C VAL A 93 -8.20 3.56 10.04
N ARG A 94 -9.38 4.17 10.08
CA ARG A 94 -9.64 5.43 10.79
C ARG A 94 -9.55 5.26 12.31
#